data_AF-A0A353DXX7-F1
#
_entry.id   AF-A0A353DXX7-F1
#
_cell.length_a   1.000
_cell.length_b   1.000
_cell.length_c   1.000
_cell.angle_alpha   90.00
_cell.angle_beta   90.00
_cell.angle_gamma   90.00
#
_symmetry.space_group_name_H-M   'P 1'
#
loop_
_entity.id
_entity.type
_entity.pdbx_description
1 polymer ?
#
loop_
_entity_poly.entity_id
_entity_poly.type
_entity_poly.pdbx_seq_one_letter_code
_entity_poly.pdbx_strand_id
1 'polypeptide(L)' 'MRLIGHIQGSDPAHLFGDYLYAQGVDNRLDRSGGSDLWEIWILSEDHLDPAKVFLEQFLKDPSNPRFGAE' A
#
# COMPACT_ATOMS: atom_id res chain seq x y z
N MET A 1 -13.63 -3.51 4.24
CA MET A 1 -12.43 -3.58 3.37
C MET A 1 -12.72 -2.90 2.04
N ARG A 2 -11.77 -2.14 1.49
CA ARG A 2 -11.91 -1.47 0.19
C ARG A 2 -10.58 -1.33 -0.52
N LEU A 3 -10.58 -1.62 -1.82
CA LEU A 3 -9.44 -1.40 -2.71
C LEU A 3 -9.19 0.10 -2.85
N ILE A 4 -7.96 0.53 -2.53
CA ILE A 4 -7.53 1.92 -2.74
C ILE A 4 -6.70 2.08 -4.02
N GLY A 5 -6.10 0.99 -4.51
CA GLY A 5 -5.36 0.97 -5.76
C GLY A 5 -4.43 -0.24 -5.85
N HIS A 6 -3.42 -0.12 -6.70
CA HIS A 6 -2.50 -1.20 -7.04
C HIS A 6 -1.05 -0.72 -7.17
N ILE A 7 -0.11 -1.60 -6.83
CA ILE A 7 1.33 -1.38 -6.90
C ILE A 7 1.94 -2.47 -7.79
N GLN A 8 2.82 -2.08 -8.70
CA GLN A 8 3.58 -3.03 -9.50
C GLN A 8 4.83 -3.46 -8.73
N GLY A 9 5.07 -4.76 -8.62
CA GLY A 9 6.19 -5.34 -7.87
C GLY A 9 5.80 -5.84 -6.49
N SER A 10 6.25 -7.05 -6.15
CA SER A 10 6.06 -7.62 -4.80
C SER A 10 6.79 -6.86 -3.70
N ASP A 11 7.98 -6.33 -4.00
CA ASP A 11 8.83 -5.60 -3.06
C ASP A 11 8.19 -4.27 -2.64
N PRO A 12 7.82 -3.36 -3.57
CA PRO A 12 7.15 -2.12 -3.21
C PRO A 12 5.75 -2.33 -2.61
N ALA A 13 5.03 -3.40 -3.00
CA ALA A 13 3.74 -3.73 -2.40
C ALA A 13 3.87 -4.09 -0.92
N HIS A 14 4.84 -4.96 -0.57
CA HIS A 14 5.12 -5.29 0.82
C HIS A 14 5.60 -4.07 1.61
N LEU A 15 6.48 -3.27 1.01
CA LEU A 15 6.98 -2.04 1.62
C LEU A 15 5.85 -1.09 2.01
N PHE A 16 4.92 -0.86 1.08
CA PHE A 16 3.76 -0.01 1.33
C PHE A 16 2.81 -0.61 2.37
N GLY A 17 2.62 -1.93 2.35
CA GLY A 17 1.80 -2.63 3.34
C GLY A 17 2.37 -2.52 4.76
N ASP A 18 3.69 -2.64 4.91
CA ASP A 18 4.38 -2.47 6.20
C ASP A 18 4.25 -1.03 6.70
N TYR A 19 4.45 -0.04 5.82
CA TYR A 19 4.25 1.37 6.15
C TYR A 19 2.82 1.65 6.64
N LEU A 20 1.80 1.13 5.96
CA LEU A 20 0.41 1.27 6.40
C LEU A 20 0.20 0.65 7.78
N TYR A 21 0.75 -0.54 8.02
CA TYR A 21 0.67 -1.20 9.32
C TYR A 21 1.34 -0.37 10.43
N ALA A 22 2.52 0.21 10.17
CA ALA A 22 3.22 1.09 11.09
C ALA A 22 2.45 2.39 11.40
N GLN A 23 1.60 2.86 10.48
CA GLN A 23 0.68 3.97 10.72
C GLN A 23 -0.60 3.55 11.48
N GLY A 24 -0.75 2.28 11.84
CA GLY A 24 -1.97 1.74 12.46
C GLY A 24 -3.09 1.50 11.45
N VAL A 25 -2.78 1.45 10.16
CA VAL A 25 -3.73 1.18 9.07
C VAL A 25 -3.69 -0.30 8.71
N ASP A 26 -4.73 -1.01 9.15
CA ASP A 26 -4.92 -2.41 8.82
C ASP A 26 -5.18 -2.57 7.31
N ASN A 27 -4.28 -3.30 6.65
CA ASN A 27 -4.26 -3.43 5.20
C ASN A 27 -4.00 -4.88 4.77
N ARG A 28 -4.34 -5.17 3.51
CA ARG A 28 -4.17 -6.47 2.88
C ARG A 28 -3.66 -6.27 1.46
N LEU A 29 -2.64 -7.05 1.12
CA LEU A 29 -2.06 -7.12 -0.22
C LEU A 29 -2.60 -8.36 -0.92
N ASP A 30 -3.12 -8.20 -2.13
CA ASP A 30 -3.58 -9.33 -2.95
C ASP A 30 -2.94 -9.27 -4.34
N ARG A 31 -2.78 -10.39 -5.03
CA ARG A 31 -2.15 -10.41 -6.36
C ARG A 31 -3.23 -10.39 -7.43
N SER A 32 -3.21 -9.37 -8.28
CA SER A 32 -4.08 -9.30 -9.45
C SER A 32 -3.68 -10.35 -10.48
N GLY A 33 -4.41 -11.47 -10.50
CA GLY A 33 -4.55 -12.37 -11.66
C GLY A 33 -3.25 -12.77 -12.36
N GLY A 34 -2.26 -13.27 -11.61
CA GLY A 34 -1.00 -13.81 -12.16
C GLY A 34 -0.03 -12.79 -12.74
N SER A 35 -0.33 -11.49 -12.60
CA SER A 35 0.58 -10.40 -12.98
C SER A 35 1.42 -9.95 -11.79
N ASP A 36 2.50 -9.21 -12.03
CA ASP A 36 3.31 -8.56 -10.98
C ASP A 36 2.61 -7.32 -10.40
N LEU A 37 1.28 -7.38 -10.29
CA LEU A 37 0.43 -6.28 -9.86
C LEU A 37 -0.25 -6.69 -8.57
N TRP A 38 -0.09 -5.84 -7.56
CA TRP A 38 -0.56 -6.08 -6.21
C TRP A 38 -1.63 -5.08 -5.83
N GLU A 39 -2.79 -5.57 -5.45
CA GLU A 39 -3.92 -4.79 -5.00
C GLU A 39 -3.80 -4.47 -3.52
N ILE A 40 -3.96 -3.19 -3.19
CA ILE A 40 -3.89 -2.71 -1.81
C ILE A 40 -5.30 -2.50 -1.28
N TRP A 41 -5.69 -3.36 -0.35
CA TRP A 41 -6.99 -3.34 0.30
C TRP A 41 -6.84 -2.79 1.71
N ILE A 42 -7.62 -1.79 2.08
CA ILE A 42 -7.67 -1.28 3.45
C ILE A 42 -8.84 -1.93 4.17
N LEU A 43 -8.63 -2.52 5.34
CA LEU A 43 -9.69 -3.21 6.06
C LEU A 43 -10.67 -2.23 6.70
N SER A 44 -10.14 -1.12 7.24
CA SER A 44 -10.89 -0.05 7.90
C SER A 44 -11.26 1.10 6.97
N GLU A 45 -12.56 1.40 6.85
CA GLU A 45 -13.04 2.49 5.99
C GLU A 45 -12.65 3.89 6.50
N ASP A 46 -12.49 4.03 7.81
CA ASP A 46 -12.03 5.26 8.47
C ASP A 46 -10.63 5.69 8.00
N HIS A 47 -9.79 4.71 7.66
CA HIS A 47 -8.41 4.94 7.23
C HIS A 47 -8.28 5.03 5.70
N LEU A 48 -9.38 5.02 4.94
CA LEU A 48 -9.32 5.08 3.47
C LEU A 48 -8.77 6.39 2.95
N ASP A 49 -9.17 7.50 3.56
CA ASP A 49 -8.73 8.83 3.15
C ASP A 49 -7.21 9.00 3.33
N PRO A 50 -6.62 8.76 4.52
CA PRO A 50 -5.17 8.84 4.69
C PRO A 50 -4.44 7.77 3.86
N ALA A 51 -4.98 6.55 3.73
CA ALA A 51 -4.33 5.49 2.96
C ALA A 51 -4.24 5.81 1.46
N LYS A 52 -5.27 6.46 0.88
CA LYS A 52 -5.20 6.95 -0.50
C LYS A 52 -4.11 7.99 -0.68
N VAL A 53 -4.02 8.96 0.24
CA VAL A 53 -2.97 9.99 0.20
C VAL A 53 -1.58 9.37 0.31
N PHE A 54 -1.40 8.36 1.17
CA PHE A 54 -0.15 7.62 1.26
C PHE A 54 0.16 6.87 -0.03
N LEU A 55 -0.84 6.24 -0.65
CA LEU A 55 -0.66 5.52 -1.91
C LEU A 55 -0.25 6.48 -3.03
N GLU A 56 -0.89 7.64 -3.14
CA GLU A 56 -0.52 8.65 -4.14
C GLU A 56 0.91 9.17 -3.94
N GLN A 57 1.35 9.35 -2.69
CA GLN A 57 2.73 9.73 -2.38
C GLN A 57 3.71 8.61 -2.71
N PHE A 58 3.35 7.37 -2.38
CA PHE A 58 4.16 6.19 -2.68
C PHE A 58 4.31 5.96 -4.19
N LEU A 59 3.23 6.13 -4.96
CA LEU A 59 3.28 6.01 -6.42
C LEU A 59 4.11 7.12 -7.08
N LYS A 60 4.20 8.29 -6.45
CA LYS A 60 5.07 9.39 -6.91
C LYS A 60 6.55 9.12 -6.61
N ASP A 61 6.85 8.59 -5.42
CA ASP A 61 8.22 8.36 -4.97
C ASP A 61 8.30 7.10 -4.10
N PRO A 62 8.32 5.89 -4.70
CA PRO A 62 8.32 4.63 -3.95
C PRO A 62 9.66 4.36 -3.28
N SER A 63 10.73 5.03 -3.72
CA SER A 63 12.07 4.97 -3.12
C SER A 63 12.28 5.96 -1.98
N ASN A 64 11.21 6.64 -1.54
CA ASN A 64 11.33 7.56 -0.42
C ASN A 64 11.79 6.79 0.84
N PRO A 65 12.82 7.27 1.55
CA PRO A 65 13.28 6.63 2.78
C PRO A 65 12.19 6.56 3.86
N ARG A 66 11.12 7.37 3.77
CA ARG A 66 9.95 7.26 4.65
C ARG A 66 9.21 5.92 4.54
N PHE A 67 9.27 5.26 3.38
CA PHE A 67 8.66 3.95 3.15
C PHE A 67 9.66 2.81 3.36
N GLY A 68 10.97 3.08 3.27
CA GLY A 68 12.04 2.16 3.64
C GLY A 68 12.13 1.99 5.16
N ALA A 69 11.75 0.82 5.68
CA ALA A 69 12.24 0.42 6.99
C ALA A 69 13.77 0.25 6.88
N GLU A 70 14.52 1.08 7.61
CA GLU A 70 15.99 1.01 7.70
C GLU A 70 16.47 -0.27 8.39
#